data_AF-A0A841EFW1-F1
#
_entry.id   AF-A0A841EFW1-F1
#
_cell.length_a   1.000
_cell.length_b   1.000
_cell.length_c   1.000
_cell.angle_alpha   90.00
_cell.angle_beta   90.00
_cell.angle_gamma   90.00
#
_symmetry.space_group_name_H-M   'P 1'
#
loop_
_entity.id
_entity.type
_entity.pdbx_description
1 polymer ?
#
loop_
_entity_poly.entity_id
_entity_poly.type
_entity_poly.pdbx_seq_one_letter_code
_entity_poly.pdbx_strand_id
1 'polypeptide(L)'
;MTGFPYTDLGPDGYDPHGCLNHRFGATWRIECEPTPGGWYWTATRRRPAPAAAARHGVRDRHAGGLSAAELWTWLEEQETAWQHWHDTQHPN
;
A
#
# COMPACT_ATOMS: atom_id res chain seq x y z
N MET A 1 -22.66 -2.85 -0.95
CA MET A 1 -22.12 -1.73 -1.77
C MET A 1 -21.09 -1.00 -0.92
N THR A 2 -19.84 -1.44 -0.95
CA THR A 2 -18.72 -0.79 -0.26
C THR A 2 -18.10 0.21 -1.23
N GLY A 3 -18.58 1.45 -1.17
CA GLY A 3 -17.97 2.56 -1.88
C GLY A 3 -16.62 2.87 -1.26
N PHE A 4 -15.56 2.70 -2.03
CA PHE A 4 -14.30 3.38 -1.80
C PHE A 4 -14.56 4.89 -1.68
N PRO A 5 -13.88 5.62 -0.79
CA PRO A 5 -13.88 7.07 -0.81
C PRO A 5 -13.02 7.57 -2.00
N TYR A 6 -13.44 7.29 -3.24
CA TYR A 6 -12.84 7.86 -4.45
C TYR A 6 -13.14 9.36 -4.60
N THR A 7 -14.04 9.90 -3.80
CA THR A 7 -14.64 11.22 -4.04
C THR A 7 -13.75 12.40 -3.63
N ASP A 8 -12.59 12.17 -2.99
CA ASP A 8 -11.68 13.26 -2.57
C ASP A 8 -10.30 13.21 -3.26
N LEU A 9 -10.14 12.37 -4.27
CA LEU A 9 -9.03 12.50 -5.21
C LEU A 9 -9.60 13.30 -6.39
N GLY A 10 -9.30 14.60 -6.45
CA GLY A 10 -9.73 15.47 -7.54
C GLY A 10 -9.38 14.91 -8.93
N PRO A 11 -9.82 15.54 -10.02
CA PRO A 11 -9.58 15.06 -11.39
C PRO A 11 -8.10 14.83 -11.76
N ASP A 12 -7.17 15.37 -10.95
CA ASP A 12 -5.72 15.20 -11.06
C ASP A 12 -5.10 14.14 -10.10
N GLY A 13 -5.89 13.49 -9.23
CA GLY A 13 -5.45 12.33 -8.44
C GLY A 13 -4.37 12.59 -7.35
N TYR A 14 -4.32 13.78 -6.74
CA TYR A 14 -3.23 14.13 -5.81
C TYR A 14 -3.56 13.83 -4.33
N ASP A 15 -2.83 12.89 -3.69
CA ASP A 15 -2.87 12.65 -2.22
C ASP A 15 -1.49 12.75 -1.55
N PRO A 16 -0.97 13.93 -1.21
CA PRO A 16 0.33 14.11 -0.56
C PRO A 16 0.27 13.74 0.94
N HIS A 17 -0.14 12.50 1.22
CA HIS A 17 -0.19 11.79 2.49
C HIS A 17 -1.48 11.91 3.32
N GLY A 18 -2.62 12.30 2.75
CA GLY A 18 -3.90 12.31 3.45
C GLY A 18 -4.46 10.90 3.60
N CYS A 19 -4.95 10.29 2.53
CA CYS A 19 -5.70 9.04 2.59
C CYS A 19 -4.79 7.82 2.72
N LEU A 20 -3.74 7.73 1.91
CA LEU A 20 -2.82 6.59 1.91
C LEU A 20 -2.06 6.49 3.23
N ASN A 21 -1.51 7.60 3.72
CA ASN A 21 -0.76 7.61 4.97
C ASN A 21 -1.69 7.55 6.20
N HIS A 22 -2.93 8.07 6.13
CA HIS A 22 -3.90 7.86 7.20
C HIS A 22 -4.26 6.38 7.34
N ARG A 23 -4.51 5.68 6.22
CA ARG A 23 -4.93 4.27 6.25
C ARG A 23 -3.77 3.30 6.51
N PHE A 24 -2.62 3.54 5.90
CA PHE A 24 -1.50 2.59 5.84
C PHE A 24 -0.23 3.11 6.50
N GLY A 25 -0.16 4.38 6.87
CA GLY A 25 1.06 5.05 7.35
C GLY A 25 1.62 4.50 8.66
N ALA A 26 0.82 3.75 9.43
CA ALA A 26 1.29 3.02 10.61
C ALA A 26 2.23 1.84 10.25
N THR A 27 1.95 1.17 9.13
CA THR A 27 2.68 -0.02 8.67
C THR A 27 3.64 0.29 7.55
N TRP A 28 3.34 1.31 6.75
CA TRP A 28 4.04 1.66 5.53
C TRP A 28 4.59 3.08 5.62
N ARG A 29 5.77 3.28 5.03
CA ARG A 29 6.30 4.58 4.64
C ARG A 29 5.94 4.75 3.17
N ILE A 30 5.14 5.77 2.89
CA ILE A 30 4.65 6.07 1.54
C ILE A 30 5.33 7.35 1.09
N GLU A 31 5.91 7.33 -0.10
CA GLU A 31 6.66 8.44 -0.67
C GLU A 31 6.12 8.73 -2.06
N CYS A 32 6.01 10.02 -2.38
CA CYS A 32 5.54 10.51 -3.66
C CYS A 32 6.59 11.43 -4.25
N GLU A 33 7.05 11.10 -5.45
CA GLU A 33 8.08 11.86 -6.15
C GLU A 33 7.52 12.42 -7.47
N PRO A 34 7.64 13.74 -7.72
CA PRO A 34 7.25 14.33 -8.99
C PRO A 34 8.24 13.90 -10.08
N THR A 35 7.72 13.54 -11.24
CA THR A 35 8.49 13.20 -12.44
C THR A 35 7.98 13.95 -13.66
N PRO A 36 8.79 14.03 -14.75
CA PRO A 36 8.37 14.71 -15.97
C PRO A 36 7.07 14.17 -16.60
N GLY A 37 6.62 12.96 -16.22
CA GLY A 37 5.40 12.32 -16.72
C GLY A 37 4.25 12.19 -15.71
N GLY A 38 4.38 12.76 -14.50
CA GLY A 38 3.36 12.64 -13.44
C GLY A 38 3.98 12.38 -12.06
N TRP A 39 3.23 11.72 -11.18
CA TRP A 39 3.68 11.41 -9.82
C TRP A 39 3.96 9.92 -9.69
N TYR A 40 5.12 9.56 -9.14
CA TYR A 40 5.42 8.18 -8.80
C TYR A 40 5.25 7.95 -7.30
N TRP A 41 4.43 6.96 -7.00
CA TRP A 41 4.18 6.51 -5.63
C TRP A 41 5.02 5.27 -5.34
N THR A 42 5.71 5.32 -4.21
CA THR A 42 6.45 4.18 -3.66
C THR A 42 5.99 3.91 -2.22
N ALA A 43 6.05 2.65 -1.83
CA ALA A 43 5.75 2.26 -0.46
C ALA A 43 6.80 1.27 0.05
N THR A 44 7.27 1.51 1.26
CA THR A 44 8.21 0.64 1.97
C THR A 44 7.64 0.31 3.33
N ARG A 45 7.59 -0.97 3.68
CA ARG A 45 7.10 -1.44 4.96
C ARG A 45 8.05 -0.96 6.06
N ARG A 46 7.51 -0.34 7.11
CA ARG A 46 8.31 0.20 8.22
C ARG A 46 9.00 -0.90 9.02
N ARG A 47 8.36 -2.07 9.09
CA ARG A 47 8.92 -3.28 9.68
C ARG A 47 8.93 -4.37 8.62
N PRO A 48 10.11 -4.90 8.26
CA PRO A 48 10.18 -5.96 7.26
C PRO A 48 9.39 -7.18 7.73
N ALA A 49 8.63 -7.76 6.80
CA ALA A 49 7.93 -9.01 7.03
C ALA A 49 8.94 -10.16 7.15
N PRO A 50 8.62 -11.21 7.92
CA PRO A 50 9.45 -12.42 7.94
C PRO A 50 9.59 -13.00 6.54
N ALA A 51 10.75 -13.56 6.21
CA ALA A 51 10.98 -14.21 4.91
C ALA A 51 9.95 -15.32 4.62
N ALA A 52 9.44 -15.96 5.69
CA ALA A 52 8.34 -16.91 5.62
C ALA A 52 7.05 -16.32 5.02
N ALA A 53 6.75 -15.03 5.23
CA ALA A 53 5.55 -14.38 4.73
C ALA A 53 5.61 -14.11 3.21
N ALA A 54 6.81 -14.08 2.62
CA ALA A 54 6.99 -13.85 1.18
C ALA A 54 6.31 -14.93 0.32
N ARG A 55 6.15 -16.16 0.85
CA ARG A 55 5.42 -17.25 0.20
C ARG A 55 3.91 -17.00 0.09
N HIS A 56 3.37 -16.12 0.94
CA HIS A 56 1.96 -15.71 0.94
C HIS A 56 1.72 -14.46 0.10
N GLY A 57 2.73 -13.98 -0.64
CA GLY A 57 2.63 -12.78 -1.47
C GLY A 57 2.95 -11.48 -0.74
N VAL A 58 3.39 -11.55 0.53
CA VAL A 58 3.84 -10.37 1.26
C VAL A 58 5.16 -9.86 0.68
N ARG A 59 5.24 -8.53 0.53
CA ARG A 59 6.36 -7.78 0.01
C ARG A 59 6.65 -6.63 0.95
N ASP A 60 7.92 -6.26 1.06
CA ASP A 60 8.34 -5.14 1.91
C ASP A 60 8.43 -3.82 1.18
N ARG A 61 8.45 -3.84 -0.16
CA ARG A 61 8.62 -2.64 -0.97
C ARG A 61 7.88 -2.74 -2.29
N HIS A 62 7.27 -1.62 -2.67
CA HIS A 62 6.88 -1.33 -4.03
C HIS A 62 7.72 -0.16 -4.56
N ALA A 63 8.47 -0.40 -5.63
CA ALA A 63 9.36 0.59 -6.27
C ALA A 63 9.01 0.84 -7.75
N GLY A 64 7.89 0.28 -8.24
CA GLY A 64 7.52 0.31 -9.65
C GLY A 64 6.93 1.62 -10.16
N GLY A 65 6.77 2.62 -9.29
CA GLY A 65 6.17 3.90 -9.67
C GLY A 65 4.71 3.72 -10.10
N LEU A 66 3.83 3.51 -9.12
CA LEU A 66 2.39 3.38 -9.35
C LEU A 66 1.72 4.76 -9.31
N SER A 67 0.53 4.86 -9.89
CA SER A 67 -0.43 5.91 -9.51
C SER A 67 -0.94 5.68 -8.08
N ALA A 68 -1.55 6.70 -7.46
CA ALA A 68 -2.09 6.58 -6.10
C ALA A 68 -3.13 5.44 -5.96
N ALA A 69 -3.98 5.25 -6.98
CA ALA A 69 -5.00 4.21 -7.00
C ALA A 69 -4.39 2.81 -7.08
N GLU A 70 -3.40 2.63 -7.96
CA GLU A 70 -2.67 1.37 -8.06
C GLU A 70 -1.90 1.06 -6.77
N LEU A 71 -1.30 2.08 -6.12
CA LEU A 71 -0.63 1.88 -4.84
C LEU A 71 -1.61 1.47 -3.74
N TRP A 72 -2.81 2.06 -3.72
CA TRP A 72 -3.86 1.66 -2.78
C TRP A 72 -4.22 0.19 -2.93
N THR A 73 -4.55 -0.24 -4.15
CA THR A 73 -4.88 -1.65 -4.42
C THR A 73 -3.74 -2.57 -4.02
N TRP A 74 -2.51 -2.22 -4.36
CA TRP A 74 -1.34 -2.98 -3.95
C TRP A 74 -1.22 -3.08 -2.42
N LEU A 75 -1.43 -1.99 -1.69
CA LEU A 75 -1.38 -1.99 -0.21
C LEU A 75 -2.48 -2.85 0.42
N GLU A 76 -3.69 -2.86 -0.14
CA GLU A 76 -4.78 -3.75 0.30
C GLU A 76 -4.44 -5.22 0.08
N GLU A 77 -3.84 -5.57 -1.06
CA GLU A 77 -3.33 -6.91 -1.31
C GLU A 77 -2.26 -7.30 -0.29
N GLN A 78 -1.37 -6.37 0.08
CA GLN A 78 -0.35 -6.63 1.08
C GLN A 78 -0.93 -6.80 2.50
N GLU A 79 -1.98 -6.07 2.88
CA GLU A 79 -2.67 -6.29 4.16
C GLU A 79 -3.38 -7.66 4.18
N THR A 80 -4.03 -8.02 3.07
CA THR A 80 -4.71 -9.32 2.93
C THR A 80 -3.72 -10.48 3.01
N ALA A 81 -2.60 -10.39 2.28
CA ALA A 81 -1.53 -11.37 2.33
C ALA A 81 -0.91 -11.49 3.73
N TRP A 82 -0.77 -10.35 4.43
CA TRP A 82 -0.27 -10.31 5.80
C TRP A 82 -1.21 -10.98 6.79
N GLN A 83 -2.51 -10.70 6.68
CA GLN A 83 -3.53 -11.34 7.52
C GLN A 83 -3.54 -12.86 7.30
N HIS A 84 -3.52 -13.29 6.03
CA HIS A 84 -3.48 -14.71 5.72
C HIS A 84 -2.24 -15.41 6.29
N TRP A 85 -1.06 -14.79 6.20
CA TRP A 85 0.13 -15.32 6.85
C TRP A 85 -0.03 -15.38 8.37
N HIS A 86 -0.57 -14.33 9.00
CA HIS A 86 -0.78 -14.29 10.44
C HIS A 86 -1.71 -15.42 10.92
N ASP A 87 -2.81 -15.67 10.20
CA ASP A 87 -3.76 -16.74 10.51
C ASP A 87 -3.10 -18.12 10.38
N THR A 88 -2.14 -18.31 9.46
CA THR A 88 -1.38 -19.57 9.37
C THR A 88 -0.40 -19.79 10.53
N GLN A 89 0.07 -18.71 11.18
CA GLN A 89 0.98 -18.81 12.33
C GLN A 89 0.24 -19.01 13.64
N HIS A 90 -1.01 -18.54 13.72
CA HIS A 90 -1.87 -18.68 14.90
C HIS A 90 -3.17 -19.42 14.54
N PRO A 91 -3.09 -20.72 14.21
CA PRO A 91 -4.28 -21.54 14.06
C PRO A 91 -4.97 -21.59 15.43
N ASN A 92 -6.21 -21.10 15.46
CA ASN A 92 -7.08 -21.15 16.63
C ASN A 92 -7.36 -22.60 17.07
#